data_AF-A0A1Y2M447-F1
#
_entry.id   AF-A0A1Y2M447-F1
#
_cell.length_a   1.000
_cell.length_b   1.000
_cell.length_c   1.000
_cell.angle_alpha   90.00
_cell.angle_beta   90.00
_cell.angle_gamma   90.00
#
_symmetry.space_group_name_H-M   'P 1'
#
loop_
_entity.id
_entity.type
_entity.pdbx_description
1 polymer ?
#
loop_
_entity_poly.entity_id
_entity_poly.type
_entity_poly.pdbx_seq_one_letter_code
_entity_poly.pdbx_strand_id
1 'polypeptide(L)'
;MPPKAATDNKSIKTYSADVVAALLVATGTTSLSMKNYELMSALDGVKTASAFQHDFRAIISKAKELKTRIDNGEEFEIVQPTAKRGKFASLQFSHFHRWSAAVA
;
A
#
# COMPACT_ATOMS: atom_id res chain seq x y z
N MET A 1 11.65 6.88 33.79
CA MET A 1 10.57 7.08 32.79
C MET A 1 11.17 6.82 31.41
N PRO A 2 10.68 5.84 30.63
CA PRO A 2 11.06 5.77 29.22
C PRO A 2 10.53 7.00 28.48
N PRO A 3 11.26 7.51 27.47
CA PRO A 3 10.86 8.72 26.75
C PRO A 3 9.59 8.46 25.95
N LYS A 4 8.60 9.35 26.12
CA LYS A 4 7.38 9.40 25.32
C LYS A 4 7.77 9.66 23.86
N ALA A 5 7.51 8.69 22.97
CA ALA A 5 7.80 8.82 21.55
C ALA A 5 7.16 10.11 21.01
N ALA A 6 7.99 10.97 20.42
CA ALA A 6 7.52 12.19 19.77
C ALA A 6 6.61 11.80 18.59
N THR A 7 5.37 12.26 18.64
CA THR A 7 4.39 12.07 17.56
C THR A 7 4.75 13.01 16.42
N ASP A 8 5.71 12.62 15.59
CA ASP A 8 5.83 13.20 14.25
C ASP A 8 4.54 12.83 13.52
N ASN A 9 3.73 13.83 13.16
CA ASN A 9 2.56 13.72 12.27
C ASN A 9 3.00 13.38 10.83
N LYS A 10 3.81 12.34 10.68
CA LYS A 10 4.12 11.73 9.39
C LYS A 10 2.83 11.02 8.98
N SER A 11 2.28 11.41 7.84
CA SER A 11 1.12 10.75 7.22
C SER A 11 1.19 9.23 7.41
N ILE A 12 0.30 8.65 8.22
CA ILE A 12 0.28 7.22 8.49
C ILE A 12 -0.12 6.52 7.19
N LYS A 13 0.85 5.85 6.55
CA LYS A 13 0.59 5.03 5.37
C LYS A 13 0.07 3.68 5.84
N THR A 14 -1.18 3.38 5.51
CA THR A 14 -1.80 2.08 5.79
C THR A 14 -1.60 1.14 4.60
N TYR A 15 -1.11 -0.06 4.87
CA TYR A 15 -1.02 -1.14 3.88
C TYR A 15 -2.07 -2.21 4.17
N SER A 16 -2.50 -2.95 3.15
CA SER A 16 -3.42 -4.06 3.34
C SER A 16 -2.75 -5.23 4.08
N ALA A 17 -3.55 -6.06 4.73
CA ALA A 17 -3.11 -7.31 5.37
C ALA A 17 -2.29 -8.20 4.41
N ASP A 18 -2.64 -8.18 3.13
CA ASP A 18 -2.00 -8.97 2.07
C ASP A 18 -0.57 -8.50 1.80
N VAL A 19 -0.34 -7.19 1.79
CA VAL A 19 1.01 -6.62 1.61
C VAL A 19 1.88 -6.97 2.81
N VAL A 20 1.32 -6.93 4.02
CA VAL A 20 2.04 -7.35 5.24
C VAL A 20 2.35 -8.85 5.21
N ALA A 21 1.42 -9.68 4.74
CA ALA A 21 1.65 -11.11 4.54
C ALA A 21 2.77 -11.37 3.53
N ALA A 22 2.81 -10.64 2.42
CA ALA A 22 3.89 -10.73 1.44
C ALA A 22 5.26 -10.35 2.05
N LEU A 23 5.31 -9.33 2.91
CA LEU A 23 6.53 -8.98 3.65
C LEU A 23 6.99 -10.11 4.58
N LEU A 24 6.08 -10.76 5.29
CA LEU A 24 6.40 -11.91 6.16
C LEU A 24 6.97 -13.10 5.36
N VAL A 25 6.48 -13.31 4.14
CA VAL A 25 7.02 -14.34 3.24
C VAL A 25 8.44 -13.96 2.80
N ALA A 26 8.65 -12.70 2.40
CA ALA A 26 9.96 -12.21 1.95
C ALA A 26 11.04 -12.30 3.04
N THR A 27 10.66 -12.12 4.32
CA THR A 27 11.59 -12.28 5.47
C THR A 27 11.71 -13.72 5.96
N GLY A 28 10.93 -14.66 5.39
CA GLY A 28 10.90 -16.07 5.79
C GLY A 28 10.23 -16.34 7.15
N THR A 29 9.68 -15.30 7.80
CA THR A 29 9.05 -15.41 9.12
C THR A 29 7.55 -15.64 8.99
N THR A 30 7.14 -16.91 8.93
CA THR A 30 5.72 -17.32 8.89
C THR A 30 5.10 -17.47 10.29
N SER A 31 5.81 -17.03 11.33
CA SER A 31 5.34 -17.01 12.73
C SER A 31 5.94 -15.81 13.47
N LEU A 32 5.21 -15.29 14.45
CA LEU A 32 5.64 -14.18 15.30
C LEU A 32 5.55 -14.59 16.77
N SER A 33 6.58 -14.24 17.54
CA SER A 33 6.63 -14.53 18.97
C SER A 33 5.86 -13.49 19.79
N MET A 34 5.59 -13.79 21.07
CA MET A 34 4.93 -12.83 21.98
C MET A 34 5.71 -11.51 22.11
N LYS A 35 7.05 -11.57 22.14
CA LYS A 35 7.92 -10.39 22.19
C LYS A 35 7.71 -9.46 21.00
N ASN A 36 7.36 -10.00 19.83
CA ASN A 36 7.08 -9.20 18.64
C ASN A 36 5.77 -8.40 18.81
N TYR A 37 4.75 -9.01 19.41
CA TYR A 37 3.48 -8.34 19.66
C TYR A 37 3.57 -7.32 20.81
N GLU A 38 4.40 -7.59 21.82
CA GLU A 38 4.73 -6.62 22.88
C GLU A 38 5.43 -5.39 22.30
N LEU A 39 6.38 -5.59 21.38
CA LEU A 39 7.03 -4.50 20.65
C LEU A 39 6.02 -3.69 19.82
N MET A 40 5.13 -4.35 19.07
CA MET A 40 4.08 -3.67 18.30
C MET A 40 3.16 -2.85 19.20
N SER A 41 2.75 -3.41 20.34
CA SER A 41 1.94 -2.71 21.34
C SER A 41 2.64 -1.49 21.93
N ALA A 42 3.94 -1.61 22.23
CA ALA A 42 4.73 -0.49 22.76
C ALA A 42 4.90 0.64 21.73
N LEU A 43 5.01 0.32 20.43
CA LEU A 43 5.13 1.30 19.35
C LEU A 43 3.79 1.95 18.99
N ASP A 44 2.71 1.18 18.98
CA ASP A 44 1.37 1.66 18.65
C ASP A 44 0.78 2.52 19.78
N GLY A 45 1.01 2.13 21.03
CA GLY A 45 0.57 2.87 22.22
C GLY A 45 -0.93 2.83 22.48
N VAL A 46 -1.73 2.16 21.63
CA VAL A 46 -3.19 2.05 21.76
C VAL A 46 -3.63 0.60 21.86
N LYS A 47 -3.20 -0.25 20.92
CA LYS A 47 -3.55 -1.68 20.88
C LYS A 47 -2.65 -2.50 21.80
N THR A 48 -3.25 -3.49 22.46
CA THR A 48 -2.54 -4.46 23.29
C THR A 48 -1.88 -5.55 22.44
N ALA A 49 -0.88 -6.23 22.99
CA ALA A 49 -0.25 -7.38 22.34
C ALA A 49 -1.26 -8.49 21.98
N SER A 50 -2.28 -8.71 22.80
CA SER A 50 -3.35 -9.70 22.53
C SER A 50 -4.25 -9.27 21.36
N ALA A 51 -4.54 -7.97 21.22
CA ALA A 51 -5.26 -7.46 20.05
C ALA A 51 -4.45 -7.69 18.77
N PHE A 52 -3.14 -7.45 18.80
CA PHE A 52 -2.27 -7.76 17.67
C PHE A 52 -2.18 -9.25 17.37
N GLN A 53 -2.14 -10.13 18.37
CA GLN A 53 -2.21 -11.57 18.13
C GLN A 53 -3.46 -11.96 17.36
N HIS A 54 -4.61 -11.38 17.71
CA HIS A 54 -5.86 -11.65 17.02
C HIS A 54 -5.82 -11.16 15.56
N ASP A 55 -5.42 -9.90 15.35
CA ASP A 55 -5.33 -9.27 14.03
C ASP A 55 -4.36 -10.02 13.08
N PHE A 56 -3.22 -10.48 13.62
CA PHE A 56 -2.19 -11.15 12.82
C PHE A 56 -2.48 -12.61 12.50
N ARG A 57 -3.49 -13.26 13.09
CA ARG A 57 -3.86 -14.65 12.75
C ARG A 57 -4.19 -14.80 11.27
N ALA A 58 -5.02 -13.90 10.73
CA ALA A 58 -5.40 -13.93 9.31
C ALA A 58 -4.19 -13.62 8.40
N ILE A 59 -3.35 -12.67 8.81
CA ILE A 59 -2.13 -12.30 8.07
C ILE A 59 -1.16 -13.50 8.01
N ILE A 60 -0.98 -14.22 9.11
CA ILE A 60 -0.09 -15.40 9.17
C ILE A 60 -0.65 -16.54 8.31
N SER A 61 -1.96 -16.78 8.32
CA SER A 61 -2.58 -17.78 7.43
C SER A 61 -2.26 -17.45 5.96
N LYS A 62 -2.47 -16.19 5.58
CA LYS A 62 -2.22 -15.73 4.22
C LYS A 62 -0.74 -15.77 3.84
N ALA A 63 0.16 -15.46 4.76
CA ALA A 63 1.60 -15.59 4.53
C ALA A 63 1.99 -17.06 4.25
N LYS A 64 1.38 -18.03 4.95
CA LYS A 64 1.61 -19.45 4.67
C LYS A 64 1.08 -19.86 3.30
N GLU A 65 -0.14 -19.43 2.96
CA GLU A 65 -0.74 -19.68 1.65
C GLU A 65 0.12 -19.09 0.51
N LEU A 66 0.56 -17.84 0.65
CA LEU A 66 1.44 -17.18 -0.32
C LEU A 66 2.79 -17.89 -0.44
N LYS A 67 3.37 -18.34 0.68
CA LYS A 67 4.59 -19.14 0.65
C LYS A 67 4.41 -20.43 -0.14
N THR A 68 3.33 -21.17 0.11
CA THR A 68 3.01 -22.39 -0.66
C THR A 68 2.84 -22.11 -2.15
N ARG A 69 2.17 -21.02 -2.51
CA ARG A 69 2.01 -20.59 -3.91
C ARG A 69 3.36 -20.30 -4.58
N ILE A 70 4.24 -19.58 -3.90
CA ILE A 70 5.60 -19.28 -4.38
C ILE A 70 6.44 -20.55 -4.50
N ASP A 71 6.39 -21.43 -3.50
CA ASP A 71 7.11 -22.71 -3.50
C ASP A 71 6.61 -23.65 -4.62
N ASN A 72 5.35 -23.52 -5.02
CA ASN A 72 4.76 -24.22 -6.17
C ASN A 72 5.13 -23.59 -7.53
N GLY A 73 5.92 -22.52 -7.56
CA GLY A 73 6.37 -21.85 -8.78
C GLY A 73 5.35 -20.87 -9.38
N GLU A 74 4.40 -20.37 -8.59
CA GLU A 74 3.46 -19.35 -9.08
C GLU A 74 4.15 -18.00 -9.30
N GLU A 75 4.01 -17.45 -10.52
CA GLU A 75 4.46 -16.11 -10.86
C GLU A 75 3.34 -15.08 -10.61
N PHE A 76 3.66 -14.02 -9.88
CA PHE A 76 2.73 -12.92 -9.62
C PHE A 76 2.94 -11.80 -10.64
N GLU A 77 1.90 -11.47 -11.41
CA GLU A 77 1.95 -10.35 -12.35
C GLU A 77 2.05 -9.01 -11.61
N ILE A 78 3.06 -8.21 -11.97
CA ILE A 78 3.22 -6.86 -11.42
C ILE A 78 2.19 -5.91 -12.02
N VAL A 79 1.58 -5.07 -11.18
CA VAL A 79 0.71 -4.00 -11.67
C VAL A 79 1.57 -2.96 -12.38
N GLN A 80 1.39 -2.85 -13.69
CA GLN A 80 2.03 -1.83 -14.51
C GLN A 80 1.56 -0.44 -14.07
N PRO A 81 2.45 0.55 -13.93
CA PRO A 81 2.04 1.91 -13.64
C PRO A 81 1.11 2.41 -14.76
N THR A 82 -0.11 2.80 -14.41
CA THR A 82 -1.02 3.41 -15.38
C THR A 82 -0.41 4.75 -15.83
N ALA A 83 -0.01 4.84 -17.09
CA ALA A 83 0.39 6.12 -17.69
C ALA A 83 -0.80 7.08 -17.63
N LYS A 84 -0.74 8.10 -16.76
CA LYS A 84 -1.69 9.21 -16.80
C LYS A 84 -1.51 9.92 -18.16
N ARG A 85 -2.45 9.72 -19.08
CA ARG A 85 -2.46 10.38 -20.39
C ARG A 85 -3.45 11.53 -20.42
N GLY A 86 -2.93 12.73 -20.54
CA GLY A 86 -3.53 13.88 -21.22
C GLY A 86 -2.38 14.88 -21.43
N LYS A 87 -1.88 15.20 -22.63
CA LYS A 87 -2.46 15.33 -23.98
C LYS A 87 -3.67 16.27 -24.05
N PHE A 88 -3.41 17.54 -23.77
CA PHE A 88 -4.03 18.68 -24.47
C PHE A 88 -2.98 19.77 -24.69
N ALA A 89 -2.14 19.59 -25.71
CA ALA A 89 -1.36 20.67 -26.32
C ALA A 89 -0.85 20.18 -27.69
N SER A 90 -1.76 19.90 -28.61
CA SER A 90 -1.43 19.94 -30.04
C SER A 90 -2.35 20.96 -30.66
N LEU A 91 -1.76 22.09 -31.03
CA LEU A 91 -2.35 23.08 -31.92
C LEU A 91 -3.08 22.39 -33.06
N GLN A 92 -4.38 22.67 -33.22
CA GLN A 92 -4.95 22.86 -34.54
C GLN A 92 -6.27 23.66 -34.45
N PHE A 93 -6.16 24.95 -34.12
CA PHE A 93 -7.21 25.91 -34.48
C PHE A 93 -6.96 26.34 -35.93
N SER A 94 -7.50 25.58 -36.88
CA SER A 94 -7.54 25.99 -38.29
C SER A 94 -8.88 25.63 -38.93
N HIS A 95 -9.97 26.24 -38.43
CA HIS A 95 -11.16 26.48 -39.23
C HIS A 95 -12.17 27.39 -38.51
N PHE A 96 -12.01 28.71 -38.61
CA PHE A 96 -13.14 29.63 -38.44
C PHE A 96 -13.54 30.14 -39.82
N HIS A 97 -14.55 29.50 -40.42
CA HIS A 97 -15.24 30.06 -41.56
C HIS A 97 -16.30 31.04 -41.06
N ARG A 98 -16.22 32.25 -41.62
CA ARG A 98 -17.35 33.13 -41.96
C ARG A 98 -18.08 33.83 -40.81
N TRP A 99 -17.77 35.12 -40.64
CA TRP A 99 -18.78 36.13 -40.33
C TRP A 99 -18.60 37.33 -41.27
N SER A 100 -19.64 37.56 -42.08
CA SER A 100 -19.85 38.74 -42.91
C SER A 100 -20.33 39.92 -42.04
N ALA A 101 -19.71 41.09 -42.20
CA ALA A 101 -20.36 42.36 -41.91
C ALA A 101 -19.74 43.47 -42.77
N ALA A 102 -20.59 44.08 -43.58
CA ALA A 102 -20.37 45.30 -44.35
C ALA A 102 -20.21 46.54 -43.43
N VAL A 103 -19.93 47.69 -44.08
CA VAL A 103 -19.90 49.11 -43.62
C VAL A 103 -18.49 49.68 -43.82
N ALA A 104 -18.24 50.79 -44.52
CA ALA A 104 -19.01 51.68 -45.40
C ALA A 104 -17.98 52.43 -46.27
#